data_AF-A0A5A8AIM5-F1
#
_entry.id   AF-A0A5A8AIM5-F1
#
_cell.length_a   1.000
_cell.length_b   1.000
_cell.length_c   1.000
_cell.angle_alpha   90.00
_cell.angle_beta   90.00
_cell.angle_gamma   90.00
#
_symmetry.space_group_name_H-M   'P 1'
#
loop_
_entity.id
_entity.type
_entity.pdbx_description
1 polymer ?
#
loop_
_entity_poly.entity_id
_entity_poly.type
_entity_poly.pdbx_seq_one_letter_code
_entity_poly.pdbx_strand_id
1 'polypeptide(L)' 'MNFLKAGWRKLAIINYEIDPALLLQYLPIGTELDYYQGKCYISLVGFMFLNTGLLGLPAFIRSAC' A
#
# COMPACT_ATOMS: atom_id res chain seq x y z
N MET A 1 -6.21 22.80 5.97
CA MET A 1 -4.87 22.63 5.37
C MET A 1 -4.71 21.16 5.03
N ASN A 2 -4.56 20.80 3.75
CA ASN A 2 -4.36 19.40 3.36
C ASN A 2 -2.87 19.10 3.31
N PHE A 3 -2.40 18.22 4.19
CA PHE A 3 -1.01 17.78 4.25
C PHE A 3 -0.60 17.01 2.98
N LEU A 4 -1.47 16.11 2.52
CA LEU A 4 -1.29 15.33 1.31
C LEU A 4 -2.55 15.42 0.45
N LYS A 5 -2.38 15.76 -0.83
CA LYS A 5 -3.45 15.72 -1.84
C LYS A 5 -3.01 14.73 -2.91
N ALA A 6 -3.78 13.66 -3.11
CA ALA A 6 -3.53 12.67 -4.15
C ALA A 6 -4.87 12.13 -4.66
N GLY A 7 -4.98 11.92 -5.97
CA GLY A 7 -6.10 11.21 -6.57
C GLY A 7 -5.71 9.76 -6.85
N TRP A 8 -6.42 8.82 -6.25
CA TRP A 8 -6.27 7.40 -6.58
C TRP A 8 -7.26 7.07 -7.70
N ARG A 9 -6.76 6.65 -8.86
CA ARG A 9 -7.60 6.23 -9.99
C ARG A 9 -7.29 4.81 -10.41
N LYS A 10 -8.26 4.13 -11.01
CA LYS A 10 -8.13 2.73 -11.50
C LYS A 10 -7.57 1.79 -10.41
N LEU A 11 -8.28 1.73 -9.29
CA LEU A 11 -7.91 0.91 -8.15
C LEU A 11 -8.21 -0.57 -8.43
N ALA A 12 -7.20 -1.42 -8.25
CA ALA A 12 -7.30 -2.87 -8.24
C ALA A 12 -6.70 -3.38 -6.94
N ILE A 13 -7.46 -4.14 -6.17
CA ILE A 13 -7.02 -4.76 -4.91
C ILE A 13 -7.31 -6.25 -5.04
N ILE A 14 -6.28 -7.07 -4.86
CA ILE A 14 -6.40 -8.52 -4.85
C ILE A 14 -5.77 -9.00 -3.55
N ASN A 15 -6.59 -9.56 -2.66
CA ASN A 15 -6.13 -10.14 -1.40
C ASN A 15 -6.22 -11.66 -1.52
N TYR A 16 -5.14 -12.36 -1.16
CA TYR A 16 -5.13 -13.81 -1.15
C TYR A 16 -4.48 -14.34 0.13
N GLU A 17 -4.96 -15.49 0.57
CA GLU A 17 -4.47 -16.17 1.76
C GLU A 17 -3.09 -16.75 1.47
N ILE A 18 -2.17 -16.64 2.44
CA ILE A 18 -0.81 -17.18 2.33
C ILE A 18 -0.41 -17.92 3.61
N ASP A 19 0.48 -18.90 3.46
CA ASP A 19 1.14 -19.54 4.59
C ASP A 19 2.02 -18.52 5.35
N PRO A 20 1.73 -18.24 6.64
CA PRO A 20 2.51 -17.33 7.47
C PRO A 20 4.00 -17.69 7.55
N ALA A 21 4.35 -18.98 7.47
CA ALA A 21 5.73 -19.44 7.59
C ALA A 21 6.64 -18.86 6.49
N LEU A 22 6.08 -18.58 5.31
CA LEU A 22 6.81 -17.95 4.19
C LEU A 22 7.18 -16.50 4.48
N LEU A 23 6.43 -15.83 5.36
CA LEU A 23 6.62 -14.42 5.67
C LEU A 23 7.61 -14.17 6.81
N LEU A 24 7.81 -15.16 7.71
CA LEU A 24 8.58 -15.01 8.95
C LEU A 24 9.98 -14.40 8.76
N GLN A 25 10.67 -14.77 7.69
CA GLN A 25 12.02 -14.28 7.39
C GLN A 25 12.07 -12.82 6.92
N TYR A 26 10.93 -12.24 6.54
CA TYR A 26 10.83 -10.88 6.02
C TYR A 26 10.29 -9.88 7.04
N LEU A 27 9.93 -10.32 8.27
CA LEU A 27 9.44 -9.39 9.29
C LEU A 27 10.57 -8.49 9.79
N PRO A 28 10.37 -7.15 9.74
CA PRO A 28 11.25 -6.22 10.44
C PRO A 28 11.27 -6.49 11.96
N ILE A 29 12.40 -6.13 12.59
CA ILE A 29 12.55 -6.24 14.03
C ILE A 29 11.46 -5.40 14.73
N GLY A 30 10.78 -6.01 15.70
CA GLY A 30 9.70 -5.37 16.45
C GLY A 30 8.34 -5.39 15.75
N THR A 31 8.17 -6.22 14.72
CA THR A 31 6.87 -6.45 14.06
C THR A 31 6.41 -7.90 14.20
N GLU A 32 5.11 -8.11 14.11
CA GLU A 32 4.47 -9.44 14.13
C GLU A 32 3.49 -9.58 12.97
N LEU A 33 3.14 -10.83 12.63
CA LEU A 33 2.15 -11.09 11.58
C LEU A 33 0.75 -10.80 12.08
N ASP A 34 -0.03 -10.10 11.25
CA ASP A 34 -1.45 -9.86 11.49
C ASP A 34 -2.31 -10.98 10.89
N TYR A 35 -3.44 -11.25 11.54
CA TYR A 35 -4.39 -12.26 11.14
C TYR A 35 -5.80 -11.68 11.08
N TYR A 36 -6.41 -11.74 9.90
CA TYR A 36 -7.81 -11.38 9.70
C TYR A 36 -8.67 -12.65 9.70
N GLN A 37 -9.56 -12.78 10.68
CA GLN A 37 -10.39 -13.98 10.88
C GLN A 37 -9.57 -15.29 10.96
N GLY A 38 -8.40 -15.22 11.60
CA GLY A 38 -7.49 -16.36 11.76
C GLY A 38 -6.68 -16.70 10.50
N LYS A 39 -6.74 -15.87 9.45
CA LYS A 39 -6.03 -16.08 8.19
C LYS A 39 -5.05 -14.94 7.92
N CYS A 40 -3.89 -15.28 7.37
CA CYS A 40 -2.90 -14.30 6.93
C CYS A 40 -3.12 -14.00 5.45
N TYR A 41 -3.17 -12.72 5.09
CA TYR A 41 -3.41 -12.28 3.72
C TYR A 41 -2.28 -11.39 3.23
N ILE A 42 -2.01 -11.49 1.93
CA ILE A 42 -1.20 -10.51 1.19
C ILE A 42 -2.10 -9.78 0.22
N SER A 43 -1.88 -8.46 0.10
CA SER A 43 -2.57 -7.58 -0.83
C SER A 43 -1.67 -7.21 -2.01
N LEU A 44 -2.09 -7.53 -3.22
CA LEU A 44 -1.59 -6.90 -4.43
C LEU A 44 -2.47 -5.70 -4.75
N VAL A 45 -1.91 -4.50 -4.65
CA VAL A 45 -2.64 -3.24 -4.85
C VAL A 45 -2.05 -2.48 -6.02
N GLY A 46 -2.84 -2.32 -7.09
CA GLY A 46 -2.50 -1.51 -8.25
C GLY A 46 -3.39 -0.27 -8.30
N PHE A 47 -2.81 0.92 -8.45
CA PHE A 47 -3.54 2.16 -8.62
C PHE A 47 -2.70 3.19 -9.35
N MET A 48 -3.37 4.09 -10.07
CA MET A 48 -2.73 5.27 -10.64
C MET A 48 -2.68 6.37 -9.58
N PHE A 49 -1.46 6.80 -9.26
CA PHE A 49 -1.20 7.89 -8.32
C PHE A 49 -1.06 9.21 -9.08
N LEU A 50 -2.09 10.06 -9.04
CA LEU A 50 -2.16 11.29 -9.84
C LEU A 50 -2.23 12.53 -8.96
N ASN A 51 -1.67 13.64 -9.48
CA ASN A 51 -1.77 14.99 -8.90
C ASN A 51 -1.38 15.04 -7.42
N THR A 52 -0.25 14.41 -7.12
CA THR A 52 0.23 14.24 -5.76
C THR A 52 0.96 15.49 -5.33
N GLY A 53 0.50 16.12 -4.25
CA GLY A 53 1.12 17.30 -3.67
C GLY A 53 1.22 17.19 -2.15
N LEU A 54 2.34 17.65 -1.62
CA LEU A 54 2.60 17.74 -0.19
C LEU A 54 2.60 19.22 0.19
N LEU A 55 1.85 19.59 1.24
CA LEU A 55 1.78 20.98 1.74
C LEU A 55 1.47 22.02 0.63
N GLY A 56 0.69 21.64 -0.38
CA GLY A 56 0.32 22.51 -1.51
C GLY A 56 1.37 22.62 -2.62
N LEU A 57 2.55 22.02 -2.46
CA LEU A 57 3.55 21.90 -3.53
C LEU A 57 3.32 20.62 -4.34
N PRO A 58 3.27 20.68 -5.68
CA PRO A 58 3.22 19.48 -6.50
C PRO A 58 4.50 18.67 -6.28
N ALA A 59 4.37 17.37 -6.03
CA ALA A 59 5.50 16.47 -6.09
C ALA A 59 5.98 16.47 -7.54
N PHE A 60 7.27 16.75 -7.79
CA PHE A 60 7.89 16.70 -9.12
C PHE A 60 7.98 15.27 -9.72
N ILE A 61 7.13 14.36 -9.24
CA ILE A 61 6.87 13.07 -9.83
C ILE A 61 5.86 13.33 -10.94
N ARG A 62 6.38 13.61 -12.15
CA ARG A 62 5.57 13.60 -13.36
C ARG A 62 4.83 12.28 -13.37
N SER A 63 3.50 12.32 -13.21
CA SER A 63 2.66 11.15 -13.00
C SER A 63 2.72 10.26 -14.24
N ALA A 64 3.75 9.42 -14.31
CA ALA A 64 3.98 8.44 -15.35
C ALA A 64 3.51 7.09 -14.81
N CYS A 65 2.20 6.87 -14.90
CA CYS A 65 1.60 5.55 -15.04
C CYS A 65 0.73 5.58 -16.29
#